data_AF-A0A965QBM7-F1
#
_entry.id   AF-A0A965QBM7-F1
#
_cell.length_a   1.000
_cell.length_b   1.000
_cell.length_c   1.000
_cell.angle_alpha   90.00
_cell.angle_beta   90.00
_cell.angle_gamma   90.00
#
_symmetry.space_group_name_H-M   'P 1'
#
loop_
_entity.id
_entity.type
_entity.pdbx_description
1 polymer ?
#
loop_
_entity_poly.entity_id
_entity_poly.type
_entity_poly.pdbx_seq_one_letter_code
_entity_poly.pdbx_strand_id
1 'polypeptide(L)'
;HFLLVSALGASAASGVFYNRVKGELEDALGALGFRSLTIARPSLLLGDRAEFRLGERIAQPFGFLIPPRWKPVHARQVAAALVSAARQDLAGRCVIENIALRRH
;
A
#
# COMPACT_ATOMS: atom_id res chain seq x y z
N HIS A 1 -10.70 11.01 -10.11
CA HIS A 1 -9.60 10.21 -9.53
C HIS A 1 -10.14 8.94 -8.86
N PHE A 2 -9.65 7.75 -9.23
CA PHE A 2 -9.87 6.53 -8.44
C PHE A 2 -8.63 6.24 -7.57
N LEU A 3 -8.83 5.95 -6.28
CA LEU A 3 -7.75 5.69 -5.33
C LEU A 3 -7.94 4.31 -4.69
N LEU A 4 -6.91 3.47 -4.76
CA LEU A 4 -6.93 2.09 -4.26
C LEU A 4 -5.90 1.91 -3.13
N VAL A 5 -6.32 1.27 -2.03
CA VAL A 5 -5.41 0.67 -1.06
C VAL A 5 -5.22 -0.82 -1.42
N SER A 6 -4.07 -1.12 -2.03
CA SER A 6 -3.63 -2.45 -2.40
C SER A 6 -2.73 -3.04 -1.30
N ALA A 7 -1.66 -3.75 -1.68
CA ALA A 7 -0.71 -4.34 -0.76
C ALA A 7 0.69 -4.42 -1.37
N LEU A 8 1.69 -4.42 -0.51
CA LEU A 8 3.07 -4.74 -0.86
C LEU A 8 3.13 -6.11 -1.55
N GLY A 9 3.73 -6.12 -2.74
CA GLY A 9 3.94 -7.37 -3.49
C GLY A 9 2.71 -7.85 -4.26
N ALA A 10 1.66 -7.02 -4.35
CA ALA A 10 0.54 -7.26 -5.25
C ALA A 10 1.03 -7.49 -6.69
N SER A 11 0.63 -8.63 -7.26
CA SER A 11 1.00 -9.05 -8.61
C SER A 11 0.07 -10.19 -9.02
N ALA A 12 -0.59 -10.07 -10.18
CA ALA A 12 -1.46 -11.12 -10.71
C ALA A 12 -0.71 -12.45 -10.96
N ALA A 13 0.61 -12.40 -11.12
CA ALA A 13 1.48 -13.58 -11.26
C ALA A 13 1.95 -14.17 -9.92
N SER A 14 1.50 -13.64 -8.77
CA SER A 14 1.98 -14.11 -7.46
C SER A 14 1.48 -15.52 -7.13
N GLY A 15 2.36 -16.36 -6.57
CA GLY A 15 1.96 -17.65 -5.97
C GLY A 15 1.11 -17.48 -4.71
N VAL A 16 1.24 -16.35 -4.00
CA VAL A 16 0.49 -16.06 -2.77
C VAL A 16 -0.91 -15.53 -3.12
N PHE A 17 -1.96 -16.23 -2.68
CA PHE A 17 -3.36 -15.90 -3.02
C PHE A 17 -3.72 -14.43 -2.77
N TYR A 18 -3.40 -13.89 -1.59
CA TYR A 18 -3.70 -12.50 -1.25
C TYR A 18 -3.04 -11.50 -2.21
N ASN A 19 -1.76 -11.69 -2.51
CA ASN A 19 -1.02 -10.81 -3.42
C ASN A 19 -1.49 -10.95 -4.87
N ARG A 20 -1.92 -12.14 -5.26
CA ARG A 20 -2.52 -12.42 -6.57
C ARG A 20 -3.82 -11.67 -6.75
N VAL A 21 -4.76 -11.83 -5.83
CA VAL A 21 -6.07 -11.13 -5.87
C VAL A 21 -5.87 -9.61 -5.87
N LYS A 22 -4.95 -9.09 -5.06
CA LYS A 22 -4.63 -7.66 -5.08
C LYS A 22 -4.04 -7.22 -6.42
N GLY A 23 -3.16 -8.01 -7.03
CA GLY A 23 -2.60 -7.70 -8.35
C GLY A 23 -3.63 -7.75 -9.48
N GLU A 24 -4.48 -8.79 -9.50
CA GLU A 24 -5.58 -8.92 -10.47
C GLU A 24 -6.54 -7.71 -10.38
N LEU A 25 -6.86 -7.27 -9.16
CA LEU A 25 -7.66 -6.06 -8.94
C LEU A 25 -6.98 -4.81 -9.50
N GLU A 26 -5.67 -4.65 -9.29
CA GLU A 26 -4.93 -3.51 -9.83
C GLU A 26 -4.95 -3.47 -11.35
N ASP A 27 -4.80 -4.63 -11.99
CA ASP A 27 -4.82 -4.75 -13.46
C ASP A 27 -6.23 -4.50 -14.02
N ALA A 28 -7.26 -5.04 -13.36
CA ALA A 28 -8.66 -4.79 -13.73
C ALA A 28 -9.01 -3.29 -13.63
N LEU A 29 -8.63 -2.62 -12.54
CA LEU A 29 -8.84 -1.18 -12.40
C LEU A 29 -8.04 -0.37 -13.43
N GLY A 30 -6.83 -0.83 -13.79
CA GLY A 30 -6.04 -0.24 -14.87
C GLY A 30 -6.72 -0.32 -16.23
N ALA A 31 -7.46 -1.40 -16.50
CA ALA A 31 -8.18 -1.61 -17.75
C ALA A 31 -9.46 -0.77 -17.89
N LEU A 32 -10.05 -0.29 -16.79
CA LEU A 32 -11.27 0.52 -16.81
C LEU A 32 -11.08 1.95 -17.36
N GLY A 33 -9.83 2.40 -17.54
CA GLY A 33 -9.55 3.67 -18.22
C GLY A 33 -9.89 4.93 -17.40
N PHE A 34 -9.76 4.88 -16.07
CA PHE A 34 -9.88 6.09 -15.25
C PHE A 34 -8.87 7.16 -15.69
N ARG A 35 -9.31 8.43 -15.79
CA ARG A 35 -8.41 9.56 -16.09
C ARG A 35 -7.21 9.61 -15.14
N SER A 36 -7.46 9.37 -13.85
CA SER A 36 -6.42 9.27 -12.83
C SER A 36 -6.70 8.07 -11.93
N LEU A 37 -5.71 7.21 -11.78
CA LEU A 37 -5.72 6.01 -10.94
C LEU A 37 -4.49 6.02 -10.04
N THR A 38 -4.67 6.12 -8.73
CA THR A 38 -3.59 5.99 -7.75
C THR A 38 -3.73 4.71 -6.94
N ILE A 39 -2.66 3.95 -6.83
CA ILE A 39 -2.61 2.68 -6.12
C ILE A 39 -1.57 2.77 -5.02
N ALA A 40 -1.99 2.74 -3.76
CA ALA A 40 -1.08 2.65 -2.62
C ALA A 40 -0.81 1.18 -2.28
N ARG A 41 0.46 0.79 -2.16
CA ARG A 41 0.91 -0.56 -1.78
C ARG A 41 1.60 -0.54 -0.42
N PRO A 42 0.83 -0.43 0.68
CA PRO A 42 1.41 -0.50 2.02
C PRO A 42 1.92 -1.90 2.34
N SER A 43 2.90 -1.98 3.25
CA SER A 43 3.25 -3.24 3.91
C SER A 43 2.20 -3.57 4.99
N LEU A 44 2.62 -3.75 6.24
CA LEU A 44 1.74 -3.90 7.38
C LEU A 44 1.24 -2.52 7.85
N LEU A 45 -0.09 -2.36 7.99
CA LEU A 45 -0.69 -1.15 8.52
C LEU A 45 -0.63 -1.12 10.05
N LEU A 46 -0.17 0.00 10.62
CA LEU A 46 -0.22 0.29 12.06
C LEU A 46 -1.38 1.27 12.37
N GLY A 47 -2.16 1.00 13.42
CA GLY A 47 -3.22 1.89 13.94
C GLY A 47 -4.09 1.20 14.99
N ASP A 48 -5.03 1.94 15.60
CA ASP A 48 -5.88 1.54 16.74
C ASP A 48 -6.91 0.42 16.43
N ARG A 49 -6.74 -0.29 15.32
CA ARG A 49 -7.55 -1.48 15.05
C ARG A 49 -7.08 -2.59 15.98
N ALA A 50 -8.03 -3.33 16.55
CA ALA A 50 -7.82 -4.55 17.33
C ALA A 50 -7.10 -5.70 16.58
N GLU A 51 -6.53 -5.46 15.39
CA GLU A 51 -5.70 -6.43 14.67
C GLU A 51 -4.26 -6.40 15.18
N PHE A 52 -4.16 -6.97 16.37
CA PHE A 52 -3.02 -7.42 17.16
C PHE A 52 -2.07 -8.41 16.44
N ARG A 53 -1.89 -8.33 15.11
CA ARG A 53 -1.37 -9.51 14.38
C ARG A 53 0.13 -9.58 14.16
N LEU A 54 0.91 -8.49 14.09
CA LEU A 54 2.37 -8.60 13.88
C LEU A 54 3.22 -7.38 14.31
N GLY A 55 2.65 -6.19 14.41
CA GLY A 55 3.41 -4.96 14.71
C GLY A 55 4.08 -4.99 16.09
N GLU A 56 3.38 -5.46 17.12
CA GLU A 56 3.92 -5.52 18.48
C GLU A 56 4.92 -6.67 18.68
N ARG A 57 4.79 -7.79 17.95
CA ARG A 57 5.75 -8.91 18.05
C ARG A 57 7.06 -8.65 17.33
N ILE A 58 7.06 -7.81 16.30
CA ILE A 58 8.27 -7.44 15.55
C ILE A 58 8.99 -6.23 16.19
N ALA A 59 8.34 -5.51 17.12
CA ALA A 59 8.98 -4.53 17.99
C ALA A 59 9.92 -5.14 19.07
N GLN A 60 10.32 -6.40 18.89
CA GLN A 60 11.48 -6.98 19.54
C GLN A 60 12.78 -6.28 19.05
N PRO A 61 13.91 -6.36 19.77
CA PRO A 61 15.14 -5.58 19.52
C PRO A 61 15.75 -5.68 18.11
N PHE A 62 15.20 -6.51 17.23
CA PHE A 62 15.63 -6.76 15.85
C PHE A 62 14.85 -5.97 14.79
N GLY A 63 13.91 -5.09 15.16
CA GLY A 63 13.13 -4.29 14.19
C GLY A 63 13.98 -3.42 13.25
N PHE A 64 15.22 -3.11 13.62
CA PHE A 64 16.17 -2.38 12.75
C PHE A 64 16.62 -3.19 11.52
N LEU A 65 16.62 -4.53 11.60
CA LEU A 65 17.05 -5.44 10.52
C LEU A 65 16.02 -5.57 9.40
N ILE A 66 14.77 -5.12 9.62
CA ILE A 66 13.73 -5.22 8.61
C ILE A 66 14.05 -4.27 7.44
N PRO A 67 14.13 -4.76 6.20
CA PRO A 67 14.32 -3.91 5.04
C PRO A 67 13.26 -2.80 4.97
N PRO A 68 13.61 -1.55 4.60
CA PRO A 68 12.69 -0.41 4.58
C PRO A 68 11.39 -0.64 3.81
N ARG A 69 11.46 -1.48 2.77
CA ARG A 69 10.31 -1.90 1.95
C ARG A 69 9.26 -2.67 2.75
N TRP A 70 9.66 -3.45 3.75
CA TRP A 70 8.78 -4.32 4.54
C TRP A 70 8.43 -3.74 5.91
N LYS A 71 9.10 -2.65 6.32
CA LYS A 71 8.78 -1.96 7.57
C LYS A 71 7.30 -1.56 7.59
N PRO A 72 6.59 -1.74 8.72
CA PRO A 72 5.21 -1.28 8.86
C PRO A 72 5.05 0.21 8.55
N VAL A 73 3.85 0.59 8.14
CA VAL A 73 3.45 1.97 7.82
C VAL A 73 2.18 2.32 8.58
N HIS A 74 2.07 3.52 9.14
CA HIS A 74 0.84 3.90 9.82
C HIS A 74 -0.29 4.18 8.83
N ALA A 75 -1.53 3.80 9.19
CA ALA A 75 -2.72 4.08 8.39
C ALA A 75 -2.86 5.59 8.08
N ARG A 76 -2.46 6.47 9.01
CA ARG A 76 -2.44 7.92 8.80
C ARG A 76 -1.53 8.36 7.64
N GLN A 77 -0.40 7.69 7.45
CA GLN A 77 0.56 8.04 6.39
C GLN A 77 0.02 7.62 5.02
N VAL A 78 -0.62 6.45 4.97
CA VAL A 78 -1.32 5.99 3.77
C VAL A 78 -2.47 6.94 3.41
N ALA A 79 -3.27 7.34 4.40
CA ALA A 79 -4.35 8.30 4.19
C ALA A 79 -3.80 9.66 3.70
N ALA A 80 -2.75 10.19 4.33
CA ALA A 80 -2.11 11.44 3.94
C ALA A 80 -1.57 11.38 2.49
N ALA A 81 -0.91 10.28 2.12
CA ALA A 81 -0.43 10.07 0.76
C ALA A 81 -1.56 10.05 -0.27
N LEU A 82 -2.66 9.35 0.03
CA LEU A 82 -3.84 9.29 -0.85
C LEU A 82 -4.56 10.65 -0.96
N VAL A 83 -4.70 11.39 0.14
CA VAL A 83 -5.26 12.75 0.12
C VAL A 83 -4.38 13.69 -0.70
N SER A 84 -3.06 13.59 -0.57
CA SER A 84 -2.12 14.37 -1.39
C SER A 84 -2.26 14.02 -2.87
N ALA A 85 -2.35 12.73 -3.22
CA ALA A 85 -2.55 12.28 -4.59
C ALA A 85 -3.89 12.79 -5.15
N ALA A 86 -4.97 12.71 -4.37
CA ALA A 86 -6.30 13.20 -4.74
C ALA A 86 -6.31 14.70 -5.07
N ARG A 87 -5.51 15.50 -4.35
CA ARG A 87 -5.38 16.94 -4.61
C ARG A 87 -4.58 17.25 -5.87
N GLN A 88 -3.61 16.41 -6.22
CA GLN A 88 -2.80 16.58 -7.43
C GLN A 88 -3.54 16.12 -8.69
N ASP A 89 -4.39 15.08 -8.58
CA ASP A 89 -5.21 14.49 -9.67
C ASP A 89 -4.42 14.31 -10.99
N LEU A 90 -3.16 13.85 -10.87
CA LEU A 90 -2.31 13.62 -12.04
C LEU A 90 -2.91 12.54 -12.93
N ALA A 91 -2.95 12.79 -14.24
CA ALA A 91 -3.49 11.84 -15.20
C ALA A 91 -2.63 10.56 -15.29
N GLY A 92 -3.28 9.44 -15.59
CA GLY A 92 -2.66 8.13 -15.75
C GLY A 92 -2.66 7.28 -14.47
N ARG A 93 -1.84 6.22 -14.49
CA ARG A 93 -1.68 5.26 -13.39
C ARG A 93 -0.44 5.62 -12.56
N CYS A 94 -0.64 5.83 -11.27
CA CYS A 94 0.42 6.08 -10.30
C CYS A 94 0.41 4.99 -9.22
N VAL A 95 1.57 4.43 -8.89
CA VAL A 95 1.73 3.46 -7.80
C VAL A 95 2.62 4.07 -6.71
N ILE A 96 2.09 4.15 -5.49
CA ILE A 96 2.81 4.63 -4.31
C ILE A 96 3.23 3.43 -3.46
N GLU A 97 4.48 3.04 -3.58
CA GLU A 97 5.07 1.92 -2.84
C GLU A 97 5.28 2.26 -1.35
N ASN A 98 5.35 1.23 -0.51
CA ASN A 98 5.47 1.38 0.95
C ASN A 98 6.58 2.34 1.42
N ILE A 99 7.72 2.37 0.72
CA ILE A 99 8.83 3.29 1.05
C ILE A 99 8.41 4.76 0.91
N ALA A 100 7.64 5.08 -0.14
CA ALA A 100 7.12 6.43 -0.37
C ALA A 100 5.99 6.77 0.61
N LEU A 101 5.09 5.82 0.89
CA LEU A 101 4.00 6.00 1.86
C LEU A 101 4.53 6.39 3.24
N ARG A 102 5.65 5.81 3.67
CA ARG A 102 6.27 6.10 4.98
C ARG A 102 6.91 7.50 5.10
N ARG A 103 6.94 8.31 4.04
CA ARG A 103 7.46 9.69 4.04
C ARG A 103 6.40 10.76 4.29
N HIS A 104 5.13 10.37 4.26
CA HIS A 104 3.99 11.21 4.63
C HIS A 104 3.70 11.12 6.13
#